data_AF-A0A520I210-F1
#
_entry.id   AF-A0A520I210-F1
#
_cell.length_a   1.000
_cell.length_b   1.000
_cell.length_c   1.000
_cell.angle_alpha   90.00
_cell.angle_beta   90.00
_cell.angle_gamma   90.00
#
_symmetry.space_group_name_H-M   'P 1'
#
loop_
_entity.id
_entity.type
_entity.pdbx_description
1 polymer ?
#
loop_
_entity_poly.entity_id
_entity_poly.type
_entity_poly.pdbx_seq_one_letter_code
_entity_poly.pdbx_strand_id
1 'polypeptide(L)'
;YASEDWHTPYADNDLRTGGKFKSTMAAKDGSFSFDFEGEYTDVEENKTIAYEMADGRTVKVSFLDQGESTKIIETFDAEDTNSIDMQRLGWQAILDNFKRYAESK
;
A
#
# COMPACT_ATOMS: atom_id res chain seq x y z
N TYR A 1 -6.14 5.21 -1.97
CA TYR A 1 -5.65 5.90 -3.19
C TYR A 1 -4.85 7.14 -2.80
N ALA A 2 -4.03 7.71 -3.69
CA ALA A 2 -3.19 8.88 -3.40
C ALA A 2 -3.91 10.23 -3.60
N SER A 3 -4.83 10.32 -4.57
CA SER A 3 -5.62 11.54 -4.89
C SER A 3 -7.10 11.22 -5.02
N GLU A 4 -7.98 12.22 -4.79
CA GLU A 4 -9.43 12.11 -4.96
C GLU A 4 -9.86 11.80 -6.41
N ASP A 5 -8.99 12.05 -7.39
CA ASP A 5 -9.24 11.71 -8.80
C ASP A 5 -9.15 10.21 -9.06
N TRP A 6 -8.71 9.42 -8.08
CA TRP A 6 -8.56 7.98 -8.19
C TRP A 6 -9.62 7.25 -7.36
N HIS A 7 -9.92 6.03 -7.77
CA HIS A 7 -10.74 5.09 -7.01
C HIS A 7 -10.22 3.66 -7.15
N THR A 8 -10.78 2.75 -6.35
CA THR A 8 -10.44 1.33 -6.34
C THR A 8 -11.69 0.52 -6.70
N PRO A 9 -11.99 0.30 -7.99
CA PRO A 9 -13.20 -0.40 -8.43
C PRO A 9 -13.25 -1.88 -8.03
N TYR A 10 -12.10 -2.49 -7.74
CA TYR A 10 -12.00 -3.88 -7.32
C TYR A 10 -10.89 -4.05 -6.29
N ALA A 11 -11.15 -4.86 -5.27
CA ALA A 11 -10.17 -5.28 -4.28
C ALA A 11 -10.49 -6.71 -3.81
N ASP A 12 -9.45 -7.52 -3.70
CA ASP A 12 -9.47 -8.85 -3.08
C ASP A 12 -8.22 -9.02 -2.20
N ASN A 13 -8.36 -9.71 -1.07
CA ASN A 13 -7.33 -9.74 -0.05
C ASN A 13 -7.38 -11.01 0.81
N ASP A 14 -6.35 -11.87 0.66
CA ASP A 14 -6.11 -13.04 1.51
C ASP A 14 -4.91 -12.77 2.44
N LEU A 15 -5.14 -12.07 3.55
CA LEU A 15 -4.09 -11.61 4.47
C LEU A 15 -3.54 -12.74 5.35
N ARG A 16 -2.59 -13.49 4.81
CA ARG A 16 -1.78 -14.52 5.48
C ARG A 16 -0.50 -14.76 4.69
N THR A 17 0.54 -15.29 5.31
CA THR A 17 1.76 -15.70 4.59
C THR A 17 1.42 -16.68 3.45
N GLY A 18 1.91 -16.38 2.24
CA GLY A 18 1.59 -17.08 0.99
C GLY A 18 0.22 -16.73 0.38
N GLY A 19 -0.57 -15.90 1.06
CA GLY A 19 -1.81 -15.35 0.55
C GLY A 19 -1.56 -14.20 -0.43
N LYS A 20 -2.54 -13.92 -1.28
CA LYS A 20 -2.43 -12.91 -2.35
C LYS A 20 -3.41 -11.78 -2.15
N PHE A 21 -3.04 -10.61 -2.64
CA PHE A 21 -3.93 -9.47 -2.72
C PHE A 21 -3.92 -8.88 -4.12
N LYS A 22 -5.02 -8.20 -4.46
CA LYS A 22 -5.15 -7.45 -5.70
C LYS A 22 -6.05 -6.25 -5.45
N SER A 23 -5.60 -5.08 -5.87
CA SER A 23 -6.37 -3.84 -5.87
C SER A 23 -6.26 -3.19 -7.23
N THR A 24 -7.37 -3.12 -7.97
CA THR A 24 -7.41 -2.38 -9.22
C THR A 24 -7.50 -0.90 -8.89
N MET A 25 -6.49 -0.12 -9.27
CA MET A 25 -6.46 1.33 -9.09
C MET A 25 -6.78 1.99 -10.44
N ALA A 26 -7.74 2.92 -10.44
CA ALA A 26 -8.16 3.60 -11.67
C ALA A 26 -8.40 5.10 -11.44
N ALA A 27 -8.15 5.90 -12.46
CA ALA A 27 -8.59 7.29 -12.52
C ALA A 27 -10.11 7.32 -12.75
N LYS A 28 -10.82 8.18 -12.03
CA LYS A 28 -12.29 8.28 -12.10
C LYS A 28 -12.80 8.76 -13.47
N ASP A 29 -11.94 9.43 -14.24
CA ASP A 29 -12.22 9.84 -15.62
C ASP A 29 -12.07 8.70 -16.64
N GLY A 30 -11.62 7.51 -16.19
CA GLY A 30 -11.41 6.33 -17.02
C GLY A 30 -10.15 6.38 -17.89
N SER A 31 -9.30 7.40 -17.72
CA SER A 31 -8.10 7.59 -18.56
C SER A 31 -7.02 6.53 -18.33
N PHE A 32 -6.94 6.00 -17.10
CA PHE A 32 -5.89 5.09 -16.70
C PHE A 32 -6.35 4.11 -15.62
N SER A 33 -5.86 2.87 -15.70
CA SER A 33 -6.05 1.86 -14.66
C SER A 33 -4.90 0.86 -14.66
N PHE A 34 -4.56 0.36 -13.48
CA PHE A 34 -3.58 -0.70 -13.28
C PHE A 34 -3.96 -1.55 -12.07
N ASP A 35 -3.44 -2.77 -12.02
CA ASP A 35 -3.58 -3.65 -10.87
C ASP A 35 -2.36 -3.53 -9.95
N PHE A 36 -2.61 -3.23 -8.69
CA PHE A 36 -1.65 -3.33 -7.61
C PHE A 36 -1.85 -4.66 -6.91
N GLU A 37 -0.96 -5.62 -7.15
CA GLU A 37 -1.08 -7.00 -6.68
C GLU A 37 0.26 -7.54 -6.18
N GLY A 38 0.18 -8.54 -5.30
CA GLY A 38 1.35 -9.16 -4.69
C GLY A 38 1.00 -10.37 -3.84
N GLU A 39 2.04 -11.03 -3.34
CA GLU A 39 1.97 -12.17 -2.43
C GLU A 39 2.60 -11.81 -1.09
N TYR A 40 1.90 -12.08 0.01
CA TYR A 40 2.38 -11.82 1.35
C TYR A 40 3.50 -12.77 1.73
N THR A 41 4.70 -12.24 1.95
CA THR A 41 5.89 -13.00 2.32
C THR A 41 6.00 -13.18 3.84
N ASP A 42 5.47 -12.24 4.62
CA ASP A 42 5.43 -12.30 6.07
C ASP A 42 4.23 -11.52 6.63
N VAL A 43 3.51 -12.11 7.58
CA VAL A 43 2.34 -11.49 8.23
C VAL A 43 2.41 -11.78 9.72
N GLU A 44 2.80 -10.77 10.47
CA GLU A 44 2.75 -10.78 11.93
C GLU A 44 1.63 -9.84 12.38
N GLU A 45 0.60 -10.42 13.02
CA GLU A 45 -0.55 -9.68 13.51
C GLU A 45 -0.12 -8.48 14.36
N ASN A 46 -0.66 -7.29 14.03
CA ASN A 46 -0.41 -6.01 14.68
C ASN A 46 1.05 -5.53 14.69
N LYS A 47 1.94 -6.13 13.88
CA LYS A 47 3.37 -5.79 13.88
C LYS A 47 3.93 -5.55 12.49
N THR A 48 3.71 -6.46 11.56
CA THR A 48 4.36 -6.42 10.26
C THR A 48 3.51 -7.07 9.19
N ILE A 49 3.46 -6.43 8.03
CA ILE A 49 2.95 -7.00 6.78
C ILE A 49 4.04 -6.78 5.74
N ALA A 50 4.56 -7.86 5.16
CA ALA A 50 5.51 -7.81 4.07
C ALA A 50 4.98 -8.58 2.87
N TYR A 51 5.28 -8.10 1.67
CA TYR A 51 4.85 -8.71 0.43
C TYR A 51 5.83 -8.45 -0.71
N GLU A 52 5.79 -9.34 -1.69
CA GLU A 52 6.53 -9.22 -2.95
C GLU A 52 5.55 -8.93 -4.09
N MET A 53 5.91 -7.99 -4.94
CA MET A 53 5.17 -7.64 -6.15
C MET A 53 5.59 -8.52 -7.34
N ALA A 54 4.78 -8.59 -8.39
CA ALA A 54 5.05 -9.44 -9.55
C ALA A 54 6.36 -9.12 -10.30
N ASP A 55 6.92 -7.91 -10.12
CA ASP A 55 8.19 -7.47 -10.69
C ASP A 55 9.39 -7.70 -9.75
N GLY A 56 9.19 -8.38 -8.62
CA GLY A 56 10.22 -8.72 -7.65
C GLY A 56 10.53 -7.61 -6.63
N ARG A 57 9.88 -6.45 -6.73
CA ARG A 57 9.98 -5.41 -5.70
C ARG A 57 9.32 -5.87 -4.42
N THR A 58 9.93 -5.54 -3.30
CA THR A 58 9.41 -5.87 -1.98
C THR A 58 8.88 -4.64 -1.27
N VAL A 59 7.84 -4.84 -0.46
CA VAL A 59 7.31 -3.81 0.44
C VAL A 59 7.14 -4.41 1.82
N LYS A 60 7.50 -3.63 2.84
CA LYS A 60 7.30 -3.95 4.25
C LYS A 60 6.63 -2.79 4.97
N VAL A 61 5.51 -3.09 5.60
CA VAL A 61 4.79 -2.19 6.50
C VAL A 61 5.03 -2.65 7.92
N SER A 62 5.58 -1.77 8.75
CA SER A 62 5.81 -2.01 10.17
C SER A 62 4.90 -1.13 11.02
N PHE A 63 4.26 -1.73 12.01
CA PHE A 63 3.39 -1.07 12.97
C PHE A 63 4.11 -1.02 14.31
N LEU A 64 4.43 0.19 14.76
CA LEU A 64 5.13 0.41 16.03
C LEU A 64 4.15 1.04 17.02
N ASP A 65 3.90 0.32 18.11
CA ASP A 65 3.14 0.83 19.24
C ASP A 65 3.86 2.01 19.91
N GLN A 66 3.14 3.12 20.08
CA GLN A 66 3.59 4.32 20.81
C GLN A 66 2.61 4.69 21.94
N GLY A 67 1.88 3.71 22.48
CA GLY A 67 0.88 3.88 23.53
C GLY A 67 -0.46 4.32 22.95
N GLU A 68 -0.72 5.63 22.90
CA GLU A 68 -1.99 6.18 22.39
C GLU A 68 -2.02 6.32 20.87
N SER A 69 -0.91 6.02 20.19
CA SER A 69 -0.81 6.10 18.74
C SER A 69 0.03 4.96 18.18
N THR A 70 -0.16 4.66 16.90
CA THR A 70 0.67 3.69 16.16
C THR A 70 1.45 4.42 15.09
N LYS A 71 2.78 4.24 15.09
CA LYS A 71 3.62 4.71 14.00
C LYS A 71 3.69 3.64 12.92
N ILE A 72 3.23 4.00 11.74
CA ILE A 72 3.30 3.15 10.55
C ILE A 72 4.55 3.55 9.76
N ILE A 73 5.40 2.58 9.44
CA ILE A 73 6.57 2.76 8.60
C ILE A 73 6.44 1.85 7.41
N GLU A 74 6.43 2.43 6.21
CA GLU A 74 6.44 1.70 4.95
C GLU A 74 7.82 1.81 4.30
N THR A 75 8.41 0.67 3.96
CA THR A 75 9.68 0.55 3.26
C THR A 75 9.42 -0.24 1.99
N PHE A 76 9.89 0.27 0.85
CA PHE A 76 9.65 -0.35 -0.45
C PHE A 76 10.88 -0.24 -1.34
N ASP A 77 11.02 -1.19 -2.26
CA ASP A 77 11.96 -1.08 -3.37
C ASP A 77 11.40 -0.13 -4.42
N ALA A 78 12.17 0.92 -4.74
CA ALA A 78 11.80 1.86 -5.79
C ALA A 78 11.89 1.17 -7.16
N GLU A 79 10.98 1.51 -8.06
CA GLU A 79 11.13 1.12 -9.47
C GLU A 79 12.04 2.09 -10.23
N ASP A 80 12.54 1.65 -11.39
CA ASP A 80 13.55 2.38 -12.17
C ASP A 80 12.95 3.44 -13.12
N THR A 81 11.62 3.48 -13.29
CA THR A 81 10.96 4.33 -14.28
C THR A 81 10.76 5.77 -13.78
N ASN A 82 10.24 5.92 -12.56
CA ASN A 82 9.94 7.22 -11.96
C ASN A 82 11.00 7.64 -10.94
N SER A 83 11.11 8.95 -10.67
CA SER A 83 12.06 9.43 -9.66
C SER A 83 11.69 8.95 -8.26
N ILE A 84 12.71 8.70 -7.43
CA ILE A 84 12.54 8.24 -6.04
C ILE A 84 11.65 9.19 -5.25
N ASP A 85 11.81 10.51 -5.43
CA ASP A 85 11.01 11.52 -4.73
C ASP A 85 9.54 11.45 -5.14
N MET A 86 9.25 11.24 -6.42
CA MET A 86 7.87 11.09 -6.91
C MET A 86 7.21 9.84 -6.30
N GLN A 87 7.93 8.72 -6.29
CA GLN A 87 7.45 7.47 -5.69
C GLN A 87 7.18 7.66 -4.19
N ARG A 88 8.15 8.22 -3.45
CA ARG A 88 8.02 8.49 -2.00
C ARG A 88 6.81 9.38 -1.70
N LEU A 89 6.59 10.43 -2.48
CA LEU A 89 5.43 11.32 -2.32
C LEU A 89 4.12 10.58 -2.59
N GLY A 90 4.08 9.71 -3.60
CA GLY A 90 2.92 8.88 -3.90
C GLY A 90 2.54 7.95 -2.73
N TRP A 91 3.52 7.21 -2.20
CA TRP A 91 3.33 6.35 -1.03
C TRP A 91 2.93 7.12 0.22
N GLN A 92 3.56 8.27 0.46
CA GLN A 92 3.21 9.12 1.60
C GLN A 92 1.76 9.61 1.50
N ALA A 93 1.30 10.02 0.31
CA ALA A 93 -0.09 10.43 0.12
C ALA A 93 -1.09 9.28 0.39
N ILE A 94 -0.74 8.03 0.10
CA ILE A 94 -1.54 6.85 0.44
C ILE A 94 -1.60 6.68 1.96
N LEU A 95 -0.46 6.74 2.66
CA LEU A 95 -0.40 6.65 4.12
C LEU A 95 -1.17 7.78 4.81
N ASP A 96 -1.08 9.00 4.30
CA ASP A 96 -1.81 10.16 4.84
C ASP A 96 -3.32 9.96 4.67
N ASN A 97 -3.76 9.40 3.55
CA ASN A 97 -5.16 9.05 3.33
C ASN A 97 -5.63 7.91 4.24
N PHE A 98 -4.80 6.90 4.44
CA PHE A 98 -5.08 5.81 5.38
C PHE A 98 -5.20 6.34 6.81
N LYS A 99 -4.28 7.21 7.24
CA LYS A 99 -4.34 7.87 8.55
C LYS A 99 -5.64 8.64 8.73
N ARG A 100 -6.00 9.50 7.78
CA ARG A 100 -7.26 10.26 7.82
C ARG A 100 -8.48 9.34 7.92
N TYR A 101 -8.49 8.24 7.16
CA TYR A 101 -9.56 7.25 7.23
C TYR A 101 -9.64 6.61 8.61
N ALA A 102 -8.52 6.09 9.13
CA ALA A 102 -8.47 5.38 10.41
C ALA A 102 -8.84 6.28 11.60
N GLU A 103 -8.44 7.55 11.59
CA GLU A 103 -8.76 8.54 12.62
C GLU A 103 -10.19 9.12 12.52
N SER A 104 -10.87 8.90 11.39
CA SER A 104 -12.24 9.37 11.16
C SER A 104 -13.33 8.35 11.52
N LYS A 105 -12.93 7.19 12.06
CA LYS A 105 -13.83 6.08 12.43
C LYS A 105 -14.16 6.08 13.91
#